data_AF-F6GVS5-F1
#
_entry.id   AF-F6GVS5-F1
#
_cell.length_a   1.000
_cell.length_b   1.000
_cell.length_c   1.000
_cell.angle_alpha   90.00
_cell.angle_beta   90.00
_cell.angle_gamma   90.00
#
_symmetry.space_group_name_H-M   'P 1'
#
loop_
_entity.id
_entity.type
_entity.pdbx_description
1 polymer ?
#
loop_
_entity_poly.entity_id
_entity_poly.type
_entity_poly.pdbx_seq_one_letter_code
_entity_poly.pdbx_strand_id
1 'polypeptide(L)'
;MVAPTKIIAGLGLSLGIDILEAPGATGDYRTLLISKATAIAKALSAPLQSCPSVFVPGEDEHKPAEQMAMILGFSTLRLLMIAGHDKASIFKVKAMEAVDTAIGQLSHLQCVG
;
A
#
# COMPACT_ATOMS: atom_id res chain seq x y z
N MET A 1 3.26 5.57 -1.17
CA MET A 1 1.87 5.07 -1.01
C MET A 1 1.68 3.76 -1.76
N VAL A 2 0.89 2.81 -1.25
CA VAL A 2 0.46 1.64 -2.03
C VAL A 2 -0.95 1.88 -2.59
N ALA A 3 -1.04 2.06 -3.91
CA ALA A 3 -2.28 2.43 -4.59
C ALA A 3 -2.51 1.59 -5.86
N PRO A 4 -3.15 0.43 -5.74
CA PRO A 4 -3.30 -0.51 -6.86
C PRO A 4 -4.33 -0.07 -7.92
N THR A 5 -5.06 1.02 -7.68
CA THR A 5 -6.11 1.49 -8.59
C THR A 5 -5.75 2.81 -9.23
N LYS A 6 -5.94 2.90 -10.55
CA LYS A 6 -5.43 3.98 -11.40
C LYS A 6 -5.85 5.38 -10.95
N ILE A 7 -7.07 5.56 -10.45
CA ILE A 7 -7.56 6.86 -9.94
C ILE A 7 -6.75 7.32 -8.72
N ILE A 8 -6.60 6.44 -7.72
CA ILE A 8 -5.85 6.76 -6.49
C ILE A 8 -4.36 6.94 -6.79
N ALA A 9 -3.81 6.09 -7.66
CA ALA A 9 -2.41 6.23 -8.10
C ALA A 9 -2.19 7.58 -8.80
N GLY A 10 -3.08 7.96 -9.73
CA GLY A 10 -3.02 9.24 -10.42
C GLY A 10 -3.13 10.44 -9.49
N LEU A 11 -4.00 10.39 -8.48
CA LEU A 11 -4.10 11.43 -7.45
C LEU A 11 -2.82 11.55 -6.63
N GLY A 12 -2.24 10.42 -6.18
CA GLY A 12 -0.98 10.41 -5.45
C GLY A 12 0.15 11.07 -6.24
N LEU A 13 0.32 10.66 -7.49
CA LEU A 13 1.35 11.19 -8.38
C LEU A 13 1.16 12.68 -8.67
N SER A 14 -0.10 13.14 -8.84
CA SER A 14 -0.42 14.56 -9.02
C SER A 14 -0.04 15.43 -7.81
N LEU A 15 0.07 14.81 -6.62
CA LEU A 15 0.51 15.44 -5.38
C LEU A 15 2.00 15.19 -5.06
N GLY A 16 2.75 14.56 -5.99
CA GLY A 16 4.16 14.21 -5.77
C GLY A 16 4.38 13.06 -4.79
N ILE A 17 3.38 12.19 -4.60
CA ILE A 17 3.48 11.01 -3.73
C ILE A 17 3.92 9.81 -4.56
N ASP A 18 5.08 9.24 -4.20
CA ASP A 18 5.58 8.01 -4.82
C ASP A 18 4.62 6.84 -4.63
N ILE A 19 4.44 6.06 -5.71
CA ILE A 19 3.64 4.84 -5.70
C ILE A 19 4.55 3.64 -5.51
N LEU A 20 4.45 3.03 -4.34
CA LEU A 20 5.19 1.84 -3.95
C LEU A 20 4.61 0.62 -4.66
N GLU A 21 5.50 -0.22 -5.17
CA GLU A 21 5.15 -1.52 -5.69
C GLU A 21 4.79 -2.49 -4.56
N ALA A 22 3.69 -3.22 -4.71
CA ALA A 22 3.24 -4.24 -3.75
C ALA A 22 2.62 -5.42 -4.53
N PRO A 23 3.40 -6.48 -4.83
CA PRO A 23 2.91 -7.61 -5.62
C PRO A 23 1.64 -8.23 -5.04
N GLY A 24 0.62 -8.45 -5.89
CA GLY A 24 -0.67 -9.01 -5.46
C GLY A 24 -1.58 -8.03 -4.69
N ALA A 25 -1.17 -6.76 -4.51
CA ALA A 25 -2.10 -5.71 -4.11
C ALA A 25 -2.98 -5.35 -5.32
N THR A 26 -4.15 -5.96 -5.45
CA THR A 26 -5.06 -5.74 -6.59
C THR A 26 -6.10 -4.64 -6.35
N GLY A 27 -6.39 -4.35 -5.07
CA GLY A 27 -7.44 -3.38 -4.70
C GLY A 27 -8.88 -3.92 -4.77
N ASP A 28 -9.06 -5.21 -5.07
CA ASP A 28 -10.33 -5.94 -5.03
C ASP A 28 -10.35 -6.99 -3.90
N TYR A 29 -11.33 -7.90 -3.89
CA TYR A 29 -11.48 -8.96 -2.89
C TYR A 29 -10.29 -9.93 -2.80
N ARG A 30 -9.41 -9.98 -3.81
CA ARG A 30 -8.22 -10.83 -3.85
C ARG A 30 -6.96 -10.10 -3.41
N THR A 31 -7.08 -8.85 -2.95
CA THR A 31 -5.92 -8.04 -2.59
C THR A 31 -5.12 -8.66 -1.44
N LEU A 32 -3.80 -8.76 -1.61
CA LEU A 32 -2.90 -9.20 -0.55
C LEU A 32 -2.55 -8.02 0.36
N LEU A 33 -3.22 -7.92 1.51
CA LEU A 33 -2.98 -6.86 2.49
C LEU A 33 -1.57 -6.90 3.09
N ILE A 34 -1.05 -8.11 3.31
CA ILE A 34 0.32 -8.34 3.81
C ILE A 34 1.35 -7.70 2.87
N SER A 35 1.20 -7.89 1.55
CA SER A 35 2.10 -7.29 0.56
C SER A 35 2.13 -5.76 0.65
N LYS A 36 0.96 -5.13 0.85
CA LYS A 36 0.86 -3.68 1.07
C LYS A 36 1.59 -3.25 2.35
N ALA A 37 1.38 -3.99 3.45
CA ALA A 37 2.02 -3.71 4.73
C ALA A 37 3.54 -3.84 4.63
N THR A 38 4.05 -4.89 3.99
CA THR A 38 5.50 -5.10 3.77
C THR A 38 6.12 -3.99 2.92
N ALA A 39 5.47 -3.58 1.83
CA ALA A 39 5.97 -2.48 0.99
C ALA A 39 6.06 -1.16 1.77
N ILE A 40 5.06 -0.87 2.60
CA ILE A 40 5.05 0.32 3.48
C ILE A 40 6.14 0.22 4.55
N ALA A 41 6.28 -0.94 5.21
CA ALA A 41 7.32 -1.17 6.22
C ALA A 41 8.71 -0.92 5.63
N LYS A 42 9.01 -1.51 4.46
CA LYS A 42 10.28 -1.31 3.76
C LYS A 42 10.56 0.15 3.43
N ALA A 43 9.55 0.87 2.96
CA ALA A 43 9.67 2.30 2.70
C ALA A 43 10.00 3.05 4.02
N LEU A 44 9.27 2.78 5.10
CA LEU A 44 9.49 3.42 6.40
C LEU A 44 10.87 3.10 7.00
N SER A 45 11.40 1.90 6.75
CA SER A 45 12.73 1.45 7.19
C SER A 45 13.89 1.96 6.31
N ALA A 46 13.63 2.75 5.27
CA ALA A 46 14.62 3.16 4.27
C ALA A 46 15.78 4.07 4.74
N PRO A 47 15.84 4.64 5.97
CA PRO A 47 17.12 5.13 6.48
C PRO A 47 18.18 4.02 6.66
N LEU A 48 17.80 2.73 6.62
CA LEU A 48 18.66 1.57 6.91
C LEU A 48 18.74 0.51 5.79
N GLN A 49 17.95 0.59 4.70
CA GLN A 49 17.98 -0.36 3.57
C GLN A 49 17.63 0.32 2.23
N SER A 50 18.10 -0.29 1.13
CA SER A 50 17.88 0.17 -0.26
C SER A 50 16.41 0.50 -0.53
N CYS A 51 16.17 1.66 -1.16
CA CYS A 51 14.85 2.22 -1.39
C CYS A 51 13.97 1.29 -2.24
N PRO A 52 12.67 1.12 -1.93
CA PRO A 52 11.76 0.30 -2.73
C PRO A 52 11.56 0.88 -4.14
N SER A 53 11.24 0.01 -5.11
CA SER A 53 10.89 0.39 -6.49
C SER A 53 9.63 1.25 -6.51
N VAL A 54 9.68 2.33 -7.31
CA VAL A 54 8.55 3.24 -7.52
C VAL A 54 7.96 2.99 -8.90
N PHE A 55 6.63 2.94 -8.96
CA PHE A 55 5.90 2.91 -10.23
C PHE A 55 5.78 4.31 -10.82
N VAL A 56 6.26 4.48 -12.06
CA VAL A 56 6.11 5.71 -12.84
C VAL A 56 5.16 5.44 -14.02
N PRO A 57 4.00 6.13 -14.14
CA PRO A 57 3.13 5.92 -15.28
C PRO A 57 3.74 6.46 -16.57
N GLY A 58 3.72 5.64 -17.62
CA GLY A 58 4.21 6.01 -18.96
C GLY A 58 5.62 5.52 -19.27
N GLU A 59 6.32 4.92 -18.30
CA GLU A 59 7.61 4.25 -18.49
C GLU A 59 7.45 2.75 -18.17
N ASP A 60 8.04 1.86 -18.98
CA ASP A 60 8.09 0.41 -18.70
C ASP A 60 9.18 0.06 -17.67
N GLU A 61 10.14 0.97 -17.42
CA GLU A 61 11.25 0.76 -16.50
C GLU A 61 11.06 1.41 -15.13
N HIS A 62 11.41 0.65 -14.08
CA HIS A 62 11.27 1.04 -12.68
C HIS A 62 12.45 1.88 -12.23
N LYS A 63 12.18 2.94 -11.44
CA LYS A 63 13.23 3.82 -10.88
C LYS A 63 13.31 3.69 -9.35
N PRO A 64 14.51 3.80 -8.76
CA PRO A 64 14.67 3.91 -7.30
C PRO A 64 14.05 5.24 -6.81
N ALA A 65 13.36 5.21 -5.66
CA ALA A 65 12.77 6.41 -5.07
C ALA A 65 13.82 7.51 -4.86
N GLU A 66 13.56 8.74 -5.32
CA GLU A 66 14.50 9.85 -5.21
C GLU A 66 14.53 10.40 -3.76
N GLN A 67 15.75 10.61 -3.24
CA GLN A 67 16.01 11.00 -1.86
C GLN A 67 15.50 12.42 -1.57
N MET A 68 14.28 12.58 -1.05
CA MET A 68 13.89 13.57 -0.03
C MET A 68 12.36 13.50 0.19
N ALA A 69 11.86 12.46 0.87
CA ALA A 69 10.44 12.39 1.17
C ALA A 69 10.20 11.91 2.60
N MET A 70 9.57 12.78 3.40
CA MET A 70 8.94 12.43 4.67
C MET A 70 8.00 11.25 4.42
N ILE A 71 8.31 10.08 4.99
CA ILE A 71 7.66 8.82 4.65
C ILE A 71 6.33 8.71 5.39
N LEU A 72 5.27 9.29 4.83
CA LEU A 72 3.90 9.00 5.25
C LEU A 72 3.38 7.78 4.46
N GLY A 73 3.29 6.64 5.13
CA GLY A 73 2.79 5.39 4.56
C GLY A 73 1.27 5.39 4.41
N PHE A 74 0.76 5.70 3.21
CA PHE A 74 -0.66 5.54 2.89
C PHE A 74 -0.94 4.15 2.28
N SER A 75 -1.87 3.41 2.89
CA SER A 75 -2.44 2.16 2.35
C SER A 75 -3.91 2.38 2.01
N THR A 76 -4.30 2.09 0.77
CA THR A 76 -5.71 2.21 0.37
C THR A 76 -6.49 0.91 0.60
N LEU A 77 -7.60 1.03 1.33
CA LEU A 77 -8.52 -0.06 1.68
C LEU A 77 -9.76 -0.09 0.75
N ARG A 78 -9.54 -0.01 -0.56
CA ARG A 78 -10.62 -0.02 -1.57
C ARG A 78 -11.61 -1.17 -1.39
N LEU A 79 -11.13 -2.34 -0.97
CA LEU A 79 -11.94 -3.50 -0.65
C LEU A 79 -13.12 -3.17 0.29
N LEU A 80 -12.88 -2.35 1.31
CA LEU A 80 -13.89 -1.97 2.30
C LEU A 80 -14.99 -1.09 1.69
N MET A 81 -14.63 -0.26 0.69
CA MET A 81 -15.59 0.54 -0.06
C MET A 81 -16.46 -0.33 -0.98
N ILE A 82 -15.86 -1.33 -1.65
CA ILE A 82 -16.60 -2.27 -2.50
C ILE A 82 -17.60 -3.09 -1.67
N ALA A 83 -17.16 -3.67 -0.54
CA ALA A 83 -18.05 -4.40 0.35
C ALA A 83 -19.20 -3.55 0.92
N GLY A 84 -18.93 -2.26 1.17
CA GLY A 84 -19.96 -1.29 1.57
C GLY A 84 -20.96 -0.99 0.44
N HIS A 85 -20.48 -0.75 -0.77
CA HIS A 85 -21.32 -0.51 -1.95
C HIS A 85 -22.23 -1.71 -2.25
N ASP A 86 -21.69 -2.93 -2.14
CA ASP A 86 -22.42 -4.18 -2.37
C ASP A 86 -23.38 -4.55 -1.24
N LYS A 87 -23.45 -3.73 -0.17
CA LYS A 87 -24.21 -4.00 1.06
C LYS A 87 -23.85 -5.35 1.71
N ALA A 88 -22.64 -5.85 1.45
CA ALA A 88 -22.13 -7.12 1.94
C ALA A 88 -21.57 -6.95 3.36
N SER A 89 -22.45 -6.72 4.34
CA SER A 89 -22.08 -6.37 5.72
C SER A 89 -21.15 -7.38 6.38
N ILE A 90 -21.39 -8.69 6.20
CA ILE A 90 -20.53 -9.76 6.73
C ILE A 90 -19.14 -9.70 6.09
N PHE A 91 -19.06 -9.45 4.78
CA PHE A 91 -17.78 -9.35 4.08
C PHE A 91 -17.01 -8.10 4.49
N LYS A 92 -17.71 -7.01 4.79
CA LYS A 92 -17.13 -5.78 5.34
C LYS A 92 -16.49 -6.01 6.71
N VAL A 93 -17.13 -6.78 7.59
CA VAL A 93 -16.56 -7.15 8.90
C VAL A 93 -15.29 -7.99 8.72
N LYS A 94 -15.34 -9.05 7.90
CA LYS A 94 -14.17 -9.89 7.62
C LYS A 94 -13.02 -9.12 6.98
N ALA A 95 -13.33 -8.19 6.09
CA ALA A 95 -12.32 -7.30 5.51
C ALA A 95 -11.69 -6.39 6.57
N MET A 96 -12.46 -5.92 7.55
CA MET A 96 -11.95 -5.13 8.68
C MET A 96 -11.02 -5.96 9.58
N GLU A 97 -11.37 -7.22 9.87
CA GLU A 97 -10.52 -8.15 10.65
C GLU A 97 -9.18 -8.44 9.93
N ALA A 98 -9.22 -8.60 8.61
CA ALA A 98 -8.02 -8.81 7.81
C ALA A 98 -7.12 -7.55 7.79
N VAL A 99 -7.73 -6.36 7.80
CA VAL A 99 -6.99 -5.09 7.94
C VAL A 99 -6.35 -4.97 9.31
N ASP A 100 -7.08 -5.28 10.38
CA ASP A 100 -6.57 -5.27 11.75
C ASP A 100 -5.37 -6.20 11.91
N THR A 101 -5.48 -7.44 11.39
CA THR A 101 -4.38 -8.40 11.36
C THR A 101 -3.16 -7.85 10.62
N ALA A 102 -3.35 -7.22 9.46
CA ALA A 102 -2.26 -6.64 8.68
C ALA A 102 -1.59 -5.45 9.40
N ILE A 103 -2.35 -4.65 10.15
CA ILE A 103 -1.81 -3.57 11.01
C ILE A 103 -1.01 -4.17 12.16
N GLY A 104 -1.52 -5.22 12.81
CA GLY A 104 -0.77 -5.95 13.86
C GLY A 104 0.53 -6.55 13.34
N GLN A 105 0.56 -7.03 12.09
CA GLN A 105 1.82 -7.48 11.46
C GLN A 105 2.78 -6.32 11.20
N LEU A 106 2.26 -5.15 10.82
CA LEU A 106 3.08 -3.96 10.61
C LEU A 106 3.78 -3.51 11.91
N SER A 107 3.08 -3.55 13.06
CA SER A 107 3.68 -3.18 14.35
C SER A 107 4.81 -4.15 14.75
N HIS A 108 4.66 -5.45 14.48
CA HIS A 108 5.73 -6.42 14.72
C HIS A 108 6.94 -6.24 13.80
N LEU A 109 6.73 -5.86 12.54
CA LEU A 109 7.81 -5.61 11.59
C LEU A 109 8.65 -4.37 11.95
N GLN A 110 8.10 -3.42 12.72
CA GLN A 110 8.83 -2.24 13.20
C GLN A 110 9.55 -2.46 14.55
N CYS A 111 9.26 -3.54 15.27
CA CYS A 111 9.89 -3.86 16.56
C CYS A 111 11.17 -4.69 16.46
N VAL A 112 11.55 -5.16 15.25
CA VAL A 112 12.84 -5.82 15.00
C VAL A 112 13.80 -4.77 14.47
N GLY A 113 14.27 -3.90 15.37
CA GLY A 113 15.31 -2.90 15.13
C GLY A 113 16.33 -2.93 16.25
#